data_AF-A0A1Y3ZLM2-F1
#
_entry.id   AF-A0A1Y3ZLM2-F1
#
_cell.length_a   1.000
_cell.length_b   1.000
_cell.length_c   1.000
_cell.angle_alpha   90.00
_cell.angle_beta   90.00
_cell.angle_gamma   90.00
#
_symmetry.space_group_name_H-M   'P 1'
#
loop_
_entity.id
_entity.type
_entity.pdbx_description
1 polymer ?
#
loop_
_entity_poly.entity_id
_entity_poly.type
_entity_poly.pdbx_seq_one_letter_code
_entity_poly.pdbx_strand_id
1 'polypeptide(L)'
;MNKVINSKMYDTATAELIKKVFFGEIDDPDVITDALYRKKNGEFFYCVCPDDPDDPTSYSIIPCCEDDAKLWVEENCSGDKYVELFGEVEE
;
A
#
# COMPACT_ATOMS: atom_id res chain seq x y z
N MET A 1 6.24 -10.45 -3.14
CA MET A 1 4.91 -10.99 -3.53
C MET A 1 4.56 -10.41 -4.88
N ASN A 2 4.07 -11.22 -5.82
CA ASN A 2 3.61 -10.70 -7.10
C ASN A 2 2.30 -11.34 -7.58
N LYS A 3 1.49 -10.54 -8.27
CA LYS A 3 0.26 -10.97 -8.94
C LYS A 3 0.11 -10.25 -10.28
N VAL A 4 -0.54 -10.92 -11.22
CA VAL A 4 -0.96 -10.31 -12.48
C VAL A 4 -2.45 -10.00 -12.37
N ILE A 5 -2.81 -8.72 -12.53
CA ILE A 5 -4.20 -8.24 -12.47
C ILE A 5 -4.43 -7.39 -13.70
N ASN A 6 -5.48 -7.66 -14.48
CA ASN A 6 -5.78 -6.97 -15.74
C ASN A 6 -4.56 -6.85 -16.68
N SER A 7 -3.83 -7.97 -16.86
CA SER A 7 -2.61 -8.05 -17.69
C SER A 7 -1.45 -7.14 -17.24
N LYS A 8 -1.51 -6.58 -16.03
CA LYS A 8 -0.43 -5.80 -15.42
C LYS A 8 0.20 -6.57 -14.26
N MET A 9 1.53 -6.55 -14.19
CA MET A 9 2.27 -7.14 -13.07
C MET A 9 2.34 -6.15 -11.90
N TYR A 10 2.04 -6.64 -10.72
CA TYR A 10 2.17 -5.96 -9.44
C TYR A 10 3.11 -6.80 -8.59
N ASP A 11 4.27 -6.24 -8.24
CA ASP A 11 5.32 -6.97 -7.54
C ASP A 11 5.92 -6.09 -6.43
N THR A 12 5.72 -6.51 -5.18
CA THR A 12 6.21 -5.81 -3.99
C THR A 12 7.73 -5.83 -3.85
N ALA A 13 8.44 -6.71 -4.56
CA ALA A 13 9.92 -6.74 -4.57
C ALA A 13 10.52 -5.73 -5.54
N THR A 14 9.77 -5.31 -6.56
CA THR A 14 10.24 -4.32 -7.57
C THR A 14 9.63 -2.93 -7.41
N ALA A 15 8.51 -2.85 -6.68
CA ALA A 15 7.85 -1.62 -6.33
C ALA A 15 8.51 -0.97 -5.11
N GLU A 16 8.40 0.35 -5.03
CA GLU A 16 8.81 1.14 -3.88
C GLU A 16 7.75 1.03 -2.78
N LEU A 17 8.16 0.64 -1.58
CA LEU A 17 7.29 0.69 -0.40
C LEU A 17 7.16 2.14 0.07
N ILE A 18 5.94 2.69 0.02
CA ILE A 18 5.67 4.03 0.51
C ILE A 18 5.58 4.05 2.03
N LYS A 19 4.67 3.23 2.56
CA LYS A 19 4.49 3.05 4.00
C LYS A 19 3.76 1.75 4.28
N LYS A 20 4.01 1.21 5.47
CA LYS A 20 3.38 0.03 6.05
C LYS A 20 2.66 0.47 7.32
N VAL A 21 1.36 0.22 7.40
CA VAL A 21 0.49 0.57 8.53
C VAL A 21 0.04 -0.71 9.18
N PHE A 22 0.17 -0.78 10.51
CA PHE A 22 -0.22 -1.93 11.29
C PHE A 22 -1.49 -1.57 12.06
N PHE A 23 -2.55 -2.34 11.85
CA PHE A 23 -3.81 -2.24 12.57
C PHE A 23 -3.88 -3.40 13.57
N GLY A 24 -3.80 -3.08 14.87
CA GLY A 24 -3.83 -4.06 15.96
C GLY A 24 -2.85 -3.74 17.09
N GLU A 25 -2.88 -4.54 18.15
CA GLU A 25 -1.84 -4.50 19.18
C GLU A 25 -0.55 -5.13 18.62
N ILE A 26 0.61 -4.52 18.91
CA ILE A 26 1.91 -4.93 18.37
C ILE A 26 2.31 -6.36 18.79
N ASP A 27 1.71 -6.88 19.86
CA ASP A 27 1.91 -8.24 20.39
C ASP A 27 0.94 -9.28 19.78
N ASP A 28 0.02 -8.85 18.92
CA ASP A 28 -0.95 -9.75 18.30
C ASP A 28 -0.39 -10.34 16.99
N PRO A 29 -0.33 -11.68 16.83
CA PRO A 29 0.11 -12.31 15.58
C PRO A 29 -0.83 -12.04 14.41
N ASP A 30 -2.06 -11.58 14.65
CA ASP A 30 -3.08 -11.24 13.65
C ASP A 30 -3.00 -9.77 13.22
N VAL A 31 -1.87 -9.08 13.44
CA VAL A 31 -1.71 -7.68 13.05
C VAL A 31 -1.97 -7.50 11.55
N ILE A 32 -3.07 -6.85 11.22
CA ILE A 32 -3.44 -6.58 9.84
C ILE A 32 -2.50 -5.49 9.37
N THR A 33 -1.70 -5.81 8.36
CA THR A 33 -0.83 -4.84 7.75
C THR A 33 -1.31 -4.42 6.37
N ASP A 34 -1.58 -3.13 6.23
CA ASP A 34 -1.80 -2.50 4.94
C ASP A 34 -0.54 -1.78 4.51
N ALA A 35 -0.13 -2.00 3.26
CA ALA A 35 1.02 -1.33 2.70
C ALA A 35 0.71 -0.74 1.34
N LEU A 36 1.05 0.54 1.16
CA LEU A 36 0.97 1.22 -0.12
C LEU A 36 2.31 1.10 -0.85
N TYR A 37 2.26 0.68 -2.11
CA TYR A 37 3.41 0.55 -2.99
C TYR A 37 3.26 1.41 -4.24
N ARG A 38 4.39 1.92 -4.74
CA ARG A 38 4.50 2.64 -6.01
C ARG A 38 5.32 1.85 -7.00
N LYS A 39 4.75 1.57 -8.18
CA LYS A 39 5.45 0.93 -9.29
C LYS A 39 6.42 1.92 -9.95
N LYS A 40 7.39 1.39 -10.69
CA LYS A 40 8.35 2.20 -11.47
C LYS A 40 7.71 3.12 -12.51
N ASN A 41 6.50 2.80 -12.96
CA ASN A 41 5.74 3.61 -13.89
C ASN A 41 4.80 4.63 -13.21
N GLY A 42 4.87 4.78 -11.88
CA GLY A 42 4.06 5.70 -11.10
C GLY A 42 2.70 5.14 -10.66
N GLU A 43 2.27 3.97 -11.13
CA GLU A 43 1.03 3.35 -10.66
C GLU A 43 1.14 2.89 -9.20
N PHE A 44 0.06 3.05 -8.44
CA PHE A 44 -0.01 2.64 -7.04
C PHE A 44 -0.79 1.33 -6.87
N PHE A 45 -0.49 0.61 -5.79
CA PHE A 45 -1.29 -0.54 -5.37
C PHE A 45 -1.13 -0.81 -3.88
N TYR A 46 -2.18 -1.38 -3.29
CA TYR A 46 -2.16 -1.86 -1.92
C TYR A 46 -1.74 -3.33 -1.86
N CYS A 47 -1.00 -3.66 -0.81
CA CYS A 47 -0.84 -5.02 -0.33
C CYS A 47 -1.51 -5.10 1.03
N VAL A 48 -2.61 -5.83 1.11
CA VAL A 48 -3.42 -6.03 2.32
C VAL A 48 -3.08 -7.40 2.89
N CYS A 49 -2.85 -7.44 4.21
CA CYS A 49 -2.70 -8.65 5.01
C CYS A 49 -3.94 -9.55 4.93
N PRO A 50 -3.85 -10.79 5.42
CA PRO A 50 -4.83 -11.83 5.10
C PRO A 50 -6.28 -11.43 5.29
N ASP A 51 -7.03 -11.52 4.18
CA ASP A 51 -8.49 -11.50 4.17
C ASP A 51 -9.05 -12.69 4.96
N ASP A 52 -8.26 -13.76 5.14
CA ASP A 52 -8.63 -14.98 5.85
C ASP A 52 -7.69 -15.21 7.06
N PRO A 53 -8.18 -15.06 8.31
CA PRO A 53 -7.37 -15.27 9.51
C PRO A 53 -6.87 -16.71 9.67
N ASP A 54 -7.48 -17.69 8.99
CA ASP A 54 -7.02 -19.09 8.99
C ASP A 54 -5.91 -19.35 7.94
N ASP A 55 -5.67 -18.41 7.02
CA ASP A 55 -4.56 -18.47 6.04
C ASP A 55 -3.64 -17.24 6.16
N PRO A 56 -2.55 -17.33 6.96
CA PRO A 56 -1.58 -16.24 7.14
C PRO A 56 -0.77 -15.92 5.87
N THR A 57 -0.99 -16.68 4.79
CA THR A 57 -0.41 -16.44 3.47
C THR A 57 -1.38 -15.82 2.47
N SER A 58 -2.65 -15.62 2.86
CA SER A 58 -3.57 -14.87 2.03
C SER A 58 -3.11 -13.41 2.05
N TYR A 59 -2.78 -12.86 0.88
CA TYR A 59 -2.47 -11.45 0.73
C TYR A 59 -3.15 -10.98 -0.55
N SER A 60 -3.82 -9.84 -0.45
CA SER A 60 -4.53 -9.24 -1.57
C SER A 60 -3.74 -8.08 -2.12
N ILE A 61 -3.55 -8.09 -3.45
CA ILE A 61 -3.00 -6.97 -4.18
C ILE A 61 -4.17 -6.25 -4.84
N ILE A 62 -4.35 -4.99 -4.50
CA ILE A 62 -5.46 -4.17 -4.99
C ILE A 62 -4.86 -2.99 -5.77
N PRO A 63 -5.06 -2.91 -7.09
CA PRO A 63 -4.67 -1.74 -7.87
C PRO A 63 -5.32 -0.48 -7.29
N CYS A 64 -4.53 0.58 -7.14
CA CYS A 64 -4.97 1.84 -6.57
C CYS A 64 -4.85 2.92 -7.63
N CYS A 65 -5.88 3.77 -7.78
CA CYS A 65 -5.74 4.96 -8.60
C CYS A 65 -4.93 6.04 -7.85
N GLU A 66 -4.50 7.08 -8.55
CA GLU A 66 -3.69 8.14 -7.93
C GLU A 66 -4.48 8.89 -6.85
N ASP A 67 -5.77 9.14 -7.06
CA ASP A 67 -6.61 9.86 -6.09
C ASP A 67 -6.80 9.07 -4.78
N ASP A 68 -7.04 7.76 -4.88
CA ASP A 68 -7.10 6.88 -3.71
C ASP A 68 -5.75 6.84 -2.97
N ALA A 69 -4.63 6.89 -3.70
CA ALA A 69 -3.30 6.89 -3.10
C ALA A 69 -3.01 8.21 -2.37
N LYS A 70 -3.48 9.35 -2.92
CA LYS A 70 -3.41 10.66 -2.25
C LYS A 70 -4.14 10.65 -0.93
N LEU A 71 -5.42 10.23 -0.94
CA LEU A 71 -6.24 10.13 0.27
C LEU A 71 -5.56 9.25 1.33
N TRP A 72 -5.05 8.08 0.93
CA TRP A 72 -4.37 7.20 1.86
C TRP A 72 -3.11 7.83 2.47
N VAL A 73 -2.31 8.55 1.67
CA VAL A 73 -1.11 9.24 2.16
C VAL A 73 -1.48 10.43 3.05
N GLU A 74 -2.57 11.15 2.78
CA GLU A 74 -3.07 12.21 3.67
C GLU A 74 -3.45 11.67 5.04
N GLU A 75 -4.09 10.49 5.09
CA GLU A 75 -4.51 9.88 6.35
C GLU A 75 -3.37 9.21 7.13
N ASN A 76 -2.38 8.64 6.43
CA ASN A 76 -1.38 7.75 7.04
C ASN A 76 0.05 8.29 7.05
N CYS A 77 0.38 9.32 6.28
CA CYS A 77 1.74 9.87 6.14
C CYS A 77 1.81 11.34 6.57
N SER A 78 3.02 11.90 6.61
CA SER A 78 3.23 13.33 6.85
C SER A 78 3.07 14.15 5.56
N GLY A 79 2.82 15.45 5.71
CA GLY A 79 2.78 16.40 4.59
C GLY A 79 4.05 16.36 3.72
N ASP A 80 5.24 16.24 4.33
CA ASP A 80 6.49 16.10 3.57
C ASP A 80 6.48 14.89 2.63
N LYS A 81 5.92 13.76 3.10
CA LYS A 81 5.84 12.54 2.29
C LYS A 81 4.80 12.67 1.19
N TYR A 82 3.70 13.39 1.45
CA TYR A 82 2.74 13.73 0.41
C TYR A 82 3.41 14.58 -0.68
N VAL A 83 4.13 15.63 -0.31
CA VAL A 83 4.81 16.54 -1.24
C VAL A 83 5.88 15.80 -2.05
N GLU A 84 6.63 14.88 -1.44
CA GLU A 84 7.59 14.02 -2.15
C GLU A 84 6.93 13.14 -3.23
N LEU A 85 5.70 12.68 -2.99
CA LEU A 85 5.00 11.73 -3.86
C LEU A 85 4.16 12.41 -4.95
N PHE A 86 3.49 13.50 -4.61
CA PHE A 86 2.46 14.14 -5.44
C PHE A 86 2.75 15.61 -5.76
N GLY A 87 3.72 16.24 -5.10
CA GLY A 87 4.07 17.65 -5.27
C GLY A 87 3.45 18.58 -4.23
N GLU A 88 3.75 19.87 -4.35
CA GLU A 88 3.30 20.91 -3.41
C GLU A 88 1.77 21.09 -3.43
N VAL A 89 1.19 21.34 -2.25
CA VAL A 89 -0.23 21.62 -2.03
C VAL A 89 -0.39 22.96 -1.30
N GLU A 90 -1.58 23.57 -1.39
CA GLU A 90 -1.87 24.82 -0.67
C GLU A 90 -1.88 24.60 0.86
N GLU A 91 -1.41 25.62 1.60
CA GLU A 91 -1.33 25.66 3.07
C GLU A 91 -2.63 26.16 3.73
#